data_AF-A0A966X358-F1
#
_entry.id   AF-A0A966X358-F1
#
_cell.length_a   1.000
_cell.length_b   1.000
_cell.length_c   1.000
_cell.angle_alpha   90.00
_cell.angle_beta   90.00
_cell.angle_gamma   90.00
#
_symmetry.space_group_name_H-M   'P 1'
#
loop_
_entity.id
_entity.type
_entity.pdbx_description
1 polymer ?
#
loop_
_entity_poly.entity_id
_entity_poly.type
_entity_poly.pdbx_seq_one_letter_code
_entity_poly.pdbx_strand_id
1 'polypeptide(L)'
;MTATTVIEDGDLRILAYQASHPPIDPALGFRVEYRGRSVVISGDSNVTDATLSISSGADLLLHDALSVPAVTSMSEGFAAEGRARISKIMADVLDYHASLESIIELGSEIDIGMVAYYHLVPNPSNALFMRFF
;
A
#
# COMPACT_ATOMS: atom_id res chain seq x y z
N MET A 1 12.68 -6.56 9.68
CA MET A 1 13.80 -6.89 8.76
C MET A 1 14.35 -5.59 8.19
N THR A 2 15.67 -5.48 8.06
CA THR A 2 16.34 -4.30 7.48
C THR A 2 16.29 -4.36 5.96
N ALA A 3 15.96 -3.25 5.31
CA ALA A 3 16.04 -3.11 3.87
C ALA A 3 17.45 -3.40 3.33
N THR A 4 17.54 -3.91 2.11
CA THR A 4 18.80 -4.30 1.46
C THR A 4 19.06 -3.39 0.26
N THR A 5 20.28 -2.85 0.13
CA THR A 5 20.69 -2.11 -1.07
C THR A 5 20.82 -3.07 -2.25
N VAL A 6 20.04 -2.82 -3.31
CA VAL A 6 20.02 -3.64 -4.54
C VAL A 6 20.70 -2.94 -5.71
N ILE A 7 20.75 -1.60 -5.71
CA ILE A 7 21.48 -0.79 -6.67
C ILE A 7 22.19 0.33 -5.92
N GLU A 8 23.44 0.57 -6.28
CA GLU A 8 24.25 1.70 -5.84
C GLU A 8 25.09 2.18 -7.03
N ASP A 9 24.82 3.39 -7.52
CA ASP A 9 25.46 3.99 -8.70
C ASP A 9 25.55 5.51 -8.56
N GLY A 10 26.74 6.02 -8.21
CA GLY A 10 26.97 7.45 -7.99
C GLY A 10 26.06 8.01 -6.90
N ASP A 11 25.20 8.98 -7.27
CA ASP A 11 24.23 9.60 -6.35
C ASP A 11 22.95 8.77 -6.15
N LEU A 12 22.78 7.66 -6.90
CA LEU A 12 21.60 6.79 -6.85
C LEU A 12 21.83 5.61 -5.90
N ARG A 13 20.87 5.40 -5.00
CA ARG A 13 20.77 4.19 -4.19
C ARG A 13 19.35 3.66 -4.22
N ILE A 14 19.18 2.36 -4.46
CA ILE A 14 17.87 1.69 -4.37
C ILE A 14 17.95 0.61 -3.30
N LEU A 15 17.05 0.69 -2.32
CA LEU A 15 16.87 -0.32 -1.29
C LEU A 15 15.58 -1.09 -1.56
N ALA A 16 15.61 -2.41 -1.39
CA ALA A 16 14.43 -3.26 -1.37
C ALA A 16 14.08 -3.63 0.07
N TYR A 17 12.79 -3.71 0.38
CA TYR A 17 12.29 -4.27 1.63
C TYR A 17 11.19 -5.31 1.34
N GLN A 18 11.00 -6.23 2.27
CA GLN A 18 9.92 -7.21 2.18
C GLN A 18 8.58 -6.54 2.46
N ALA A 19 7.72 -6.46 1.45
CA ALA A 19 6.32 -6.07 1.58
C ALA A 19 5.48 -7.24 2.10
N SER A 20 4.27 -6.94 2.60
CA SER A 20 3.35 -7.93 3.16
C SER A 20 2.11 -8.06 2.28
N HIS A 21 2.08 -9.06 1.41
CA HIS A 21 0.98 -9.26 0.46
C HIS A 21 0.56 -10.74 0.36
N PRO A 22 0.10 -11.36 1.46
CA PRO A 22 -0.24 -12.78 1.46
C PRO A 22 -1.38 -13.10 0.46
N PRO A 23 -1.35 -14.25 -0.23
CA PRO A 23 -0.38 -15.34 -0.14
C PRO A 23 0.85 -15.17 -1.05
N ILE A 24 1.03 -14.00 -1.67
CA ILE A 24 2.14 -13.74 -2.58
C ILE A 24 3.42 -13.49 -1.77
N ASP A 25 4.42 -14.36 -1.99
CA ASP A 25 5.73 -14.27 -1.37
C ASP A 25 6.82 -14.74 -2.35
N PRO A 26 7.89 -13.95 -2.59
CA PRO A 26 8.14 -12.63 -2.00
C PRO A 26 7.32 -11.51 -2.66
N ALA A 27 6.89 -10.56 -1.83
CA ALA A 27 6.43 -9.24 -2.26
C ALA A 27 7.48 -8.20 -1.84
N LEU A 28 7.74 -7.22 -2.69
CA LEU A 28 8.79 -6.23 -2.48
C LEU A 28 8.26 -4.82 -2.66
N GLY A 29 8.71 -3.93 -1.79
CA GLY A 29 8.69 -2.50 -2.02
C GLY A 29 10.12 -1.95 -2.08
N PHE A 30 10.25 -0.71 -2.53
CA PHE A 30 11.54 -0.09 -2.80
C PHE A 30 11.63 1.33 -2.28
N ARG A 31 12.80 1.72 -1.80
CA ARG A 31 13.19 3.11 -1.56
C ARG A 31 14.23 3.51 -2.58
N VAL A 32 13.95 4.57 -3.32
CA VAL A 32 14.89 5.20 -4.26
C VAL A 32 15.39 6.48 -3.62
N GLU A 33 16.70 6.57 -3.44
CA GLU A 33 17.40 7.75 -2.94
C GLU A 33 18.25 8.33 -4.08
N TYR A 34 18.09 9.63 -4.34
CA TYR A 34 18.84 10.32 -5.39
C TYR A 34 19.08 11.78 -5.02
N ARG A 35 20.35 12.19 -4.94
CA ARG A 35 20.77 13.58 -4.70
C ARG A 35 20.06 14.25 -3.51
N GLY A 36 19.95 13.51 -2.40
CA GLY A 36 19.32 13.99 -1.17
C GLY A 36 17.79 14.02 -1.19
N ARG A 37 17.16 13.42 -2.22
CA ARG A 37 15.72 13.15 -2.27
C ARG A 37 15.45 11.66 -2.19
N SER A 38 14.25 11.32 -1.75
CA SER A 38 13.86 9.94 -1.50
C SER A 38 12.37 9.70 -1.77
N VAL A 39 12.07 8.59 -2.44
CA VAL A 39 10.72 8.09 -2.61
C VAL A 39 10.67 6.63 -2.21
N VAL A 40 9.63 6.25 -1.48
CA VAL A 40 9.30 4.86 -1.17
C VAL A 40 8.09 4.44 -2.00
N ILE A 41 8.16 3.27 -2.61
CA ILE A 41 7.09 2.63 -3.38
C ILE A 41 6.80 1.31 -2.69
N SER A 42 5.61 1.16 -2.12
CA SER A 42 5.28 0.02 -1.25
C SER A 42 5.18 -1.32 -2.00
N GLY A 43 4.87 -1.29 -3.30
CA GLY A 43 4.20 -2.43 -3.95
C GLY A 43 2.76 -2.58 -3.45
N ASP A 44 2.12 -3.70 -3.73
CA ASP A 44 0.87 -4.07 -3.05
C ASP A 44 1.25 -4.60 -1.67
N SER A 45 0.73 -4.01 -0.59
CA SER A 45 1.17 -4.38 0.75
C SER A 45 0.18 -3.97 1.84
N ASN A 46 0.13 -4.74 2.92
CA ASN A 46 -0.28 -4.23 4.22
C ASN A 46 0.80 -3.31 4.82
N VAL A 47 0.39 -2.43 5.73
CA VAL A 47 1.33 -1.66 6.56
C VAL A 47 1.97 -2.59 7.60
N THR A 48 3.30 -2.51 7.72
CA THR A 48 4.10 -3.30 8.67
C THR A 48 5.22 -2.45 9.25
N ASP A 49 5.89 -2.93 10.31
CA ASP A 49 7.10 -2.30 10.85
C ASP A 49 8.18 -2.08 9.78
N ALA A 50 8.26 -2.96 8.77
CA ALA A 50 9.19 -2.79 7.66
C ALA A 50 8.80 -1.59 6.79
N THR A 51 7.50 -1.38 6.56
CA THR A 51 6.95 -0.19 5.87
C THR A 51 7.28 1.09 6.63
N LEU A 52 7.12 1.10 7.96
CA LEU A 52 7.48 2.26 8.80
C LEU A 52 8.97 2.54 8.70
N SER A 53 9.80 1.51 8.89
CA SER A 53 11.25 1.65 8.91
C SER A 53 11.83 2.14 7.58
N ILE A 54 11.31 1.67 6.44
CA ILE A 54 11.81 2.10 5.13
C ILE A 54 11.33 3.52 4.79
N SER A 55 10.13 3.89 5.23
CA SER A 55 9.48 5.17 4.88
C SER A 55 9.92 6.33 5.77
N SER A 56 10.45 6.06 6.96
CA SER A 56 10.91 7.10 7.87
C SER A 56 12.02 7.98 7.26
N GLY A 57 11.83 9.28 7.37
CA GLY A 57 12.67 10.34 6.80
C GLY A 57 12.56 10.50 5.29
N ALA A 58 11.62 9.82 4.60
CA ALA A 58 11.49 9.95 3.15
C ALA A 58 10.71 11.20 2.73
N ASP A 59 10.97 11.74 1.53
CA ASP A 59 10.21 12.89 1.03
C ASP A 59 8.79 12.48 0.59
N LEU A 60 8.65 11.25 0.06
CA LEU A 60 7.39 10.73 -0.46
C LEU A 60 7.25 9.22 -0.22
N LEU A 61 6.08 8.81 0.28
CA LEU A 61 5.60 7.43 0.25
C LEU A 61 4.48 7.28 -0.77
N LEU A 62 4.67 6.43 -1.78
CA LEU A 62 3.63 5.92 -2.66
C LEU A 62 3.13 4.59 -2.10
N HIS A 63 1.88 4.55 -1.63
CA HIS A 63 1.30 3.35 -1.01
C HIS A 63 0.02 2.89 -1.73
N ASP A 64 -0.16 1.57 -1.90
CA ASP A 64 -1.46 1.02 -2.29
C ASP A 64 -2.49 1.32 -1.19
N ALA A 65 -3.76 1.56 -1.55
CA ALA A 65 -4.75 1.94 -0.56
C ALA A 65 -6.10 1.25 -0.79
N LEU A 66 -6.63 0.68 0.28
CA LEU A 66 -7.92 0.00 0.29
C LEU A 66 -8.95 0.80 1.10
N SER A 67 -10.15 0.94 0.54
CA SER A 67 -11.31 1.48 1.23
C SER A 67 -12.13 0.34 1.84
N VAL A 68 -11.94 0.09 3.14
CA VAL A 68 -12.65 -0.96 3.87
C VAL A 68 -14.17 -0.84 3.74
N PRO A 69 -14.78 0.36 3.88
CA PRO A 69 -16.22 0.52 3.72
C PRO A 69 -16.72 0.16 2.31
N ALA A 70 -15.98 0.55 1.27
CA ALA A 70 -16.36 0.27 -0.11
C ALA A 70 -16.29 -1.22 -0.43
N VAL A 71 -15.18 -1.88 -0.08
CA VAL A 71 -14.97 -3.32 -0.31
C VAL A 71 -15.98 -4.16 0.47
N THR A 72 -16.24 -3.82 1.74
CA THR A 72 -17.24 -4.49 2.57
C THR A 72 -18.64 -4.39 1.94
N SER A 73 -19.05 -3.17 1.56
CA SER A 73 -20.35 -2.95 0.92
C SER A 73 -20.52 -3.71 -0.39
N MET A 74 -19.45 -3.79 -1.20
CA MET A 74 -19.46 -4.58 -2.44
C MET A 74 -19.57 -6.08 -2.15
N SER A 75 -18.85 -6.59 -1.16
CA SER A 75 -18.92 -7.99 -0.75
C SER A 75 -20.33 -8.40 -0.34
N GLU A 76 -20.97 -7.60 0.52
CA GLU A 76 -22.34 -7.82 1.00
C GLU A 76 -23.37 -7.74 -0.15
N GLY A 77 -23.23 -6.74 -1.03
CA GLY A 77 -24.09 -6.60 -2.20
C GLY A 77 -24.04 -7.82 -3.14
N PHE A 78 -22.83 -8.30 -3.45
CA PHE A 78 -22.69 -9.52 -4.26
C PHE A 78 -23.21 -10.77 -3.56
N ALA A 79 -23.09 -10.87 -2.23
CA ALA A 79 -23.67 -11.97 -1.48
C ALA A 79 -25.21 -11.97 -1.57
N ALA A 80 -25.84 -10.79 -1.43
CA ALA A 80 -27.28 -10.64 -1.52
C ALA A 80 -27.84 -11.00 -2.91
N GLU A 81 -27.05 -10.80 -3.97
CA GLU A 81 -27.38 -11.24 -5.35
C GLU A 81 -27.07 -12.72 -5.62
N GLY A 82 -26.63 -13.50 -4.62
CA GLY A 82 -26.24 -14.90 -4.79
C GLY A 82 -24.91 -15.09 -5.54
N ARG A 83 -24.09 -14.04 -5.70
CA ARG A 83 -22.81 -14.06 -6.42
C ARG A 83 -21.66 -14.39 -5.46
N ALA A 84 -21.76 -15.55 -4.81
CA ALA A 84 -20.87 -15.97 -3.73
C ALA A 84 -19.36 -15.90 -4.07
N ARG A 85 -18.97 -16.27 -5.30
CA ARG A 85 -17.55 -16.21 -5.72
C ARG A 85 -16.99 -14.78 -5.67
N ILE A 86 -17.74 -13.81 -6.17
CA ILE A 86 -17.27 -12.42 -6.23
C ILE A 86 -17.31 -11.79 -4.84
N SER A 87 -18.34 -12.09 -4.04
CA SER A 87 -18.38 -11.71 -2.63
C SER A 87 -17.14 -12.20 -1.87
N LYS A 88 -16.78 -13.48 -2.02
CA LYS A 88 -15.58 -14.05 -1.39
C LYS A 88 -14.30 -13.33 -1.84
N ILE A 89 -14.15 -13.06 -3.14
CA ILE A 89 -13.00 -12.30 -3.65
C ILE A 89 -12.92 -10.92 -2.98
N MET A 90 -14.02 -10.17 -2.89
CA MET A 90 -14.03 -8.86 -2.24
C MET A 90 -13.66 -8.95 -0.76
N ALA A 91 -14.18 -9.96 -0.05
CA ALA A 91 -13.83 -10.18 1.35
C ALA A 91 -12.34 -10.50 1.53
N ASP A 92 -11.76 -11.35 0.69
CA ASP A 92 -10.35 -11.78 0.81
C ASP A 92 -9.37 -10.64 0.57
N VAL A 93 -9.72 -9.69 -0.30
CA VAL A 93 -8.91 -8.50 -0.62
C VAL A 93 -8.59 -7.63 0.60
N LEU A 94 -9.42 -7.69 1.66
CA LEU A 94 -9.18 -6.97 2.92
C LEU A 94 -7.92 -7.43 3.66
N ASP A 95 -7.47 -8.68 3.43
CA ASP A 95 -6.40 -9.28 4.22
C ASP A 95 -4.99 -8.97 3.69
N TYR A 96 -4.88 -8.42 2.47
CA TYR A 96 -3.59 -8.26 1.79
C TYR A 96 -3.35 -6.90 1.11
N HIS A 97 -4.21 -5.92 1.34
CA HIS A 97 -4.01 -4.53 0.95
C HIS A 97 -4.20 -3.61 2.16
N ALA A 98 -3.34 -2.61 2.30
CA ALA A 98 -3.41 -1.67 3.41
C ALA A 98 -4.72 -0.87 3.40
N SER A 99 -5.41 -0.85 4.54
CA SER A 99 -6.53 0.08 4.74
C SER A 99 -6.01 1.52 4.79
N LEU A 100 -6.82 2.47 4.31
CA LEU A 100 -6.51 3.89 4.45
C LEU A 100 -6.23 4.28 5.91
N GLU A 101 -6.98 3.72 6.85
CA GLU A 101 -6.78 3.97 8.28
C GLU A 101 -5.37 3.59 8.73
N SER A 102 -4.86 2.42 8.30
CA SER A 102 -3.50 1.98 8.64
C SER A 102 -2.41 2.87 8.01
N ILE A 103 -2.66 3.42 6.82
CA ILE A 103 -1.73 4.32 6.14
C ILE A 103 -1.72 5.69 6.81
N ILE A 104 -2.88 6.18 7.25
CA ILE A 104 -3.02 7.43 8.02
C ILE A 104 -2.28 7.30 9.36
N GLU A 105 -2.47 6.17 10.06
CA GLU A 105 -1.77 5.87 11.31
C GLU A 105 -0.25 5.85 11.11
N LEU A 106 0.25 5.14 10.09
CA LEU A 106 1.66 5.15 9.69
C LEU A 106 2.18 6.58 9.50
N GLY A 107 1.45 7.41 8.74
CA GLY A 107 1.85 8.79 8.45
C GLY A 107 1.93 9.68 9.70
N SER A 108 1.23 9.30 10.78
CA SER A 108 1.29 9.99 12.07
C SER A 108 2.46 9.52 12.96
N GLU A 109 3.02 8.34 12.70
CA GLU A 109 4.07 7.72 13.51
C GLU A 109 5.49 8.01 13.03
N ILE A 110 5.66 8.37 11.75
CA ILE A 110 6.96 8.56 11.13
C ILE A 110 7.15 9.99 10.60
N ASP A 111 8.40 10.42 10.53
CA ASP A 111 8.77 11.62 9.78
C ASP A 111 8.68 11.33 8.28
N ILE A 112 7.61 11.76 7.62
CA ILE A 112 7.41 11.59 6.17
C ILE A 112 6.94 12.92 5.57
N GLY A 113 7.52 13.31 4.43
CA GLY A 113 7.14 14.57 3.78
C GLY A 113 5.71 14.54 3.22
N MET A 114 5.34 13.47 2.52
CA MET A 114 4.02 13.27 1.95
C MET A 114 3.71 11.79 1.77
N VAL A 115 2.44 11.42 1.93
CA VAL A 115 1.91 10.12 1.50
C VAL A 115 0.98 10.36 0.31
N ALA A 116 1.20 9.63 -0.79
CA ALA A 116 0.30 9.62 -1.94
C ALA A 116 -0.18 8.20 -2.22
N TYR A 117 -1.49 8.07 -2.41
CA TYR A 117 -2.14 6.80 -2.64
C TYR A 117 -2.12 6.44 -4.13
N TYR A 118 -1.81 5.19 -4.44
CA TYR A 118 -1.97 4.60 -5.78
C TYR A 118 -2.66 3.24 -5.66
N HIS A 119 -2.89 2.55 -6.78
CA HIS A 119 -3.51 1.22 -6.79
C HIS A 119 -4.74 1.12 -5.86
N LEU A 120 -5.68 2.06 -6.04
CA LEU A 120 -6.84 2.20 -5.16
C LEU A 120 -7.74 0.96 -5.26
N VAL A 121 -8.13 0.41 -4.11
CA VAL A 121 -8.93 -0.82 -4.00
C VAL A 121 -10.26 -0.54 -3.29
N PRO A 122 -11.41 -0.62 -3.98
CA PRO A 122 -11.58 -0.98 -5.39
C PRO A 122 -11.14 0.14 -6.34
N ASN A 123 -10.78 -0.20 -7.57
CA ASN A 123 -10.43 0.79 -8.60
C ASN A 123 -11.64 1.71 -8.86
N PRO A 124 -11.53 3.02 -8.61
CA PRO A 124 -12.63 3.95 -8.79
C PRO A 124 -12.93 4.16 -10.27
N SER A 125 -14.11 3.74 -10.70
CA SER A 125 -14.57 3.88 -12.09
C SER A 125 -14.96 5.31 -12.47
N ASN A 126 -15.09 6.22 -11.50
CA ASN A 126 -15.50 7.61 -11.69
C ASN A 126 -15.16 8.48 -10.45
N ALA A 127 -15.37 9.80 -10.59
CA ALA A 127 -15.09 10.78 -9.54
C ALA A 127 -15.92 10.64 -8.25
N LEU A 128 -17.07 9.95 -8.30
CA LEU A 128 -17.84 9.67 -7.09
C LEU A 128 -17.16 8.57 -6.26
N PHE A 129 -16.72 7.49 -6.92
CA PHE A 129 -15.99 6.39 -6.25
C PHE A 129 -14.63 6.84 -5.70
N MET A 130 -13.99 7.84 -6.31
CA MET A 130 -12.78 8.45 -5.76
C MET A 130 -12.97 9.00 -4.34
N ARG A 131 -14.19 9.38 -3.93
CA ARG A 131 -14.47 9.95 -2.60
C ARG A 131 -14.45 8.93 -1.46
N PHE A 132 -14.23 7.65 -1.76
CA PHE A 132 -14.06 6.62 -0.75
C PHE A 132 -12.62 6.52 -0.23
N PHE A 133 -11.72 7.37 -0.75
CA PHE A 133 -10.32 7.52 -0.38
C PHE A 133 -10.03 9.00 -0.07
#